data_AF-A0A7W0J8U1-F1
#
_entry.id   AF-A0A7W0J8U1-F1
#
_cell.length_a   1.000
_cell.length_b   1.000
_cell.length_c   1.000
_cell.angle_alpha   90.00
_cell.angle_beta   90.00
_cell.angle_gamma   90.00
#
_symmetry.space_group_name_H-M   'P 1'
#
loop_
_entity.id
_entity.type
_entity.pdbx_description
1 polymer ?
#
loop_
_entity_poly.entity_id
_entity_poly.type
_entity_poly.pdbx_seq_one_letter_code
_entity_poly.pdbx_strand_id
1 'polypeptide(L)'
;MDSDYGALGAGIGILGWLLYMAVGVFYLFCMWKIYVKAGKPGWAAIVPVYNILVQLEIVGRPWWYLLLMFVPVVNIVIAIMIIFDLAKVFGKSTGFGFGLLFLSFIFIPILAFGDAQYQAPVVAVQ
;
A
#
# COMPACT_ATOMS: atom_id res chain seq x y z
N MET A 1 12.26 36.98 -21.48
CA MET A 1 11.62 35.92 -20.68
C MET A 1 11.71 36.39 -19.26
N ASP A 2 10.60 36.89 -18.78
CA ASP A 2 10.59 37.91 -17.73
C ASP A 2 10.52 37.20 -16.37
N SER A 3 11.13 37.78 -15.34
CA SER A 3 11.30 37.17 -14.01
C SER A 3 10.00 36.62 -13.41
N ASP A 4 8.86 37.17 -13.82
CA ASP A 4 7.53 36.81 -13.36
C ASP A 4 7.12 35.39 -13.82
N TYR A 5 7.55 34.95 -15.01
CA TYR A 5 7.33 33.56 -15.47
C TYR A 5 8.18 32.56 -14.70
N GLY A 6 9.39 32.96 -14.27
CA GLY A 6 10.25 32.16 -13.40
C GLY A 6 9.67 31.99 -11.99
N ALA A 7 9.12 33.06 -11.42
CA ALA A 7 8.46 33.03 -10.13
C ALA A 7 7.15 32.20 -10.15
N LEU A 8 6.33 32.33 -11.21
CA LEU A 8 5.13 31.51 -11.41
C LEU A 8 5.47 30.03 -11.58
N GLY A 9 6.50 29.69 -12.37
CA GLY A 9 6.96 28.31 -12.55
C GLY A 9 7.47 27.68 -11.24
N ALA A 10 8.22 28.43 -10.44
CA ALA A 10 8.68 27.99 -9.12
C ALA A 10 7.50 27.80 -8.15
N GLY A 11 6.51 28.70 -8.15
CA GLY A 11 5.33 28.61 -7.31
C GLY A 11 4.46 27.37 -7.61
N ILE A 12 4.22 27.07 -8.89
CA ILE A 12 3.48 25.87 -9.32
C ILE A 12 4.28 24.60 -8.96
N GLY A 13 5.60 24.63 -9.12
CA GLY A 13 6.48 23.51 -8.75
C GLY A 13 6.44 23.19 -7.25
N ILE A 14 6.52 24.20 -6.39
CA ILE A 14 6.45 24.04 -4.93
C ILE A 14 5.07 23.51 -4.51
N LEU A 15 3.99 24.06 -5.05
CA LEU A 15 2.63 23.60 -4.75
C LEU A 15 2.45 22.13 -5.16
N GLY A 16 2.89 21.75 -6.37
CA GLY A 16 2.84 20.36 -6.83
C GLY A 16 3.63 19.42 -5.92
N TRP A 17 4.82 19.83 -5.48
CA TRP A 17 5.63 19.06 -4.55
C TRP A 17 4.94 18.87 -3.18
N LEU A 18 4.36 19.93 -2.63
CA LEU A 18 3.62 19.86 -1.36
C LEU A 18 2.40 18.94 -1.46
N LEU A 19 1.64 19.00 -2.56
CA LEU A 19 0.50 18.11 -2.80
C LEU A 19 0.95 16.65 -2.90
N TYR A 20 2.04 16.38 -3.63
CA TYR A 20 2.61 15.03 -3.72
C TYR A 20 3.01 14.49 -2.34
N MET A 21 3.69 15.30 -1.52
CA MET A 21 4.07 14.92 -0.16
C MET A 21 2.84 14.67 0.74
N ALA A 22 1.82 15.52 0.64
CA ALA A 22 0.58 15.36 1.41
C ALA A 22 -0.14 14.05 1.06
N VAL A 23 -0.25 13.72 -0.23
CA VAL A 23 -0.84 12.45 -0.70
C VAL A 23 0.00 11.25 -0.24
N GLY A 24 1.34 11.35 -0.29
CA GLY A 24 2.24 10.30 0.17
C GLY A 24 2.10 10.01 1.67
N VAL A 25 2.07 11.06 2.50
CA VAL A 25 1.87 10.92 3.96
C VAL A 25 0.48 10.34 4.26
N PHE A 26 -0.55 10.80 3.54
CA PHE A 26 -1.90 10.26 3.68
C PHE A 26 -1.96 8.77 3.32
N TYR A 27 -1.29 8.35 2.25
CA TYR A 27 -1.20 6.94 1.86
C TYR A 27 -0.51 6.09 2.93
N LEU A 28 0.62 6.56 3.49
CA LEU A 28 1.31 5.89 4.59
C LEU A 28 0.42 5.76 5.83
N PHE A 29 -0.35 6.80 6.15
CA PHE A 29 -1.32 6.76 7.24
C PHE A 29 -2.43 5.72 7.00
N CYS A 30 -2.92 5.59 5.76
CA CYS A 30 -3.88 4.55 5.41
C CYS A 30 -3.29 3.14 5.60
N MET A 31 -2.06 2.91 5.15
CA MET A 31 -1.35 1.63 5.34
C MET A 31 -1.13 1.33 6.82
N TRP A 32 -0.73 2.32 7.62
CA TRP A 32 -0.63 2.19 9.08
C TRP A 32 -1.95 1.71 9.67
N LYS A 33 -3.08 2.32 9.28
CA LYS A 33 -4.42 1.95 9.76
C LYS A 33 -4.78 0.51 9.37
N ILE A 34 -4.49 0.09 8.14
CA ILE A 34 -4.71 -1.31 7.68
C ILE A 34 -3.91 -2.29 8.55
N TYR A 35 -2.68 -1.95 8.90
CA TYR A 35 -1.81 -2.83 9.69
C TYR A 35 -2.34 -2.98 11.11
N VAL A 36 -2.78 -1.87 11.72
CA VAL A 36 -3.44 -1.89 13.03
C VAL A 36 -4.72 -2.73 12.99
N LYS A 37 -5.53 -2.65 11.93
CA LYS A 37 -6.72 -3.50 11.76
C LYS A 37 -6.38 -4.99 11.68
N ALA A 38 -5.22 -5.34 11.16
CA ALA A 38 -4.72 -6.71 11.11
C ALA A 38 -3.96 -7.13 12.40
N GLY A 39 -4.01 -6.32 13.46
CA GLY A 39 -3.33 -6.60 14.73
C GLY A 39 -1.80 -6.45 14.67
N LYS A 40 -1.29 -5.74 13.67
CA LYS A 40 0.15 -5.49 13.47
C LYS A 40 0.54 -4.06 13.84
N PRO A 41 1.81 -3.83 14.21
CA PRO A 41 2.30 -2.49 14.49
C PRO A 41 2.20 -1.60 13.25
N GLY A 42 1.42 -0.51 13.32
CA GLY A 42 1.17 0.34 12.16
C GLY A 42 2.41 1.08 11.63
N TRP A 43 3.39 1.37 12.48
CA TRP A 43 4.67 1.95 12.05
C TRP A 43 5.45 1.02 11.09
N ALA A 44 5.16 -0.28 11.10
CA ALA A 44 5.79 -1.23 10.19
C ALA A 44 5.54 -0.88 8.71
N ALA A 45 4.43 -0.19 8.40
CA ALA A 45 4.13 0.27 7.04
C ALA A 45 5.15 1.31 6.50
N ILE A 46 5.92 1.97 7.37
CA ILE A 46 6.85 3.05 6.99
C ILE A 46 8.23 2.49 6.63
N VAL A 47 8.66 1.41 7.27
CA VAL A 47 10.01 0.86 7.10
C VAL A 47 10.04 -0.08 5.89
N PRO A 48 10.76 0.21 4.80
CA PRO A 48 10.56 -0.47 3.50
C PRO A 48 10.62 -2.00 3.53
N VAL A 49 11.64 -2.60 4.15
CA VAL A 49 11.80 -4.06 4.19
C VAL A 49 10.84 -4.69 5.20
N TYR A 50 10.72 -4.08 6.38
CA TYR A 50 9.84 -4.59 7.44
C TYR A 50 8.36 -4.49 7.05
N ASN A 51 7.98 -3.45 6.29
CA ASN A 51 6.67 -3.27 5.69
C ASN A 51 6.26 -4.51 4.89
N ILE A 52 7.13 -4.98 4.00
CA ILE A 52 6.85 -6.17 3.16
C ILE A 52 6.73 -7.42 4.03
N LEU A 53 7.63 -7.62 4.99
CA LEU A 53 7.58 -8.79 5.88
C LEU A 53 6.27 -8.84 6.67
N VAL A 54 5.86 -7.72 7.25
CA VAL A 54 4.58 -7.63 7.98
C VAL A 54 3.40 -7.78 7.03
N GLN A 55 3.48 -7.23 5.81
CA GLN A 55 2.43 -7.42 4.79
C GLN A 55 2.25 -8.90 4.45
N LEU A 56 3.36 -9.61 4.20
CA LEU A 56 3.37 -11.05 3.93
C LEU A 56 2.74 -11.81 5.09
N GLU A 57 3.06 -11.44 6.33
CA GLU A 57 2.46 -12.05 7.52
C GLU A 57 0.94 -11.78 7.61
N ILE A 58 0.49 -10.55 7.33
CA ILE A 58 -0.94 -10.19 7.28
C ILE A 58 -1.68 -11.03 6.23
N VAL A 59 -1.09 -11.23 5.04
CA VAL A 59 -1.73 -12.02 4.00
C VAL A 59 -1.56 -13.54 4.16
N GLY A 60 -0.69 -13.98 5.09
CA GLY A 60 -0.38 -15.40 5.32
C GLY A 60 0.61 -16.00 4.31
N ARG A 61 1.47 -15.19 3.71
CA ARG A 61 2.51 -15.64 2.78
C ARG A 61 3.84 -15.80 3.52
N PRO A 62 4.67 -16.77 3.14
CA PRO A 62 5.92 -17.03 3.85
C PRO A 62 6.95 -15.93 3.57
N TRP A 63 7.82 -15.67 4.56
CA TRP A 63 8.79 -14.56 4.51
C TRP A 63 9.76 -14.63 3.31
N TRP A 64 10.03 -15.82 2.78
CA TRP A 64 10.92 -16.01 1.63
C TRP A 64 10.37 -15.41 0.33
N TYR A 65 9.08 -15.03 0.28
CA TYR A 65 8.53 -14.22 -0.82
C TYR A 65 9.25 -12.87 -0.95
N LEU A 66 9.82 -12.34 0.13
CA LEU A 66 10.68 -11.16 0.08
C LEU A 66 11.89 -11.38 -0.84
N LEU A 67 12.49 -12.58 -0.82
CA LEU A 67 13.62 -12.90 -1.70
C LEU A 67 13.19 -12.98 -3.17
N LEU A 68 11.99 -13.50 -3.42
CA LEU A 68 11.42 -13.53 -4.78
C LEU A 68 11.16 -12.13 -5.35
N MET A 69 10.95 -11.12 -4.51
CA MET A 69 10.77 -9.74 -4.97
C MET A 69 12.04 -9.13 -5.60
N PHE A 70 13.21 -9.75 -5.41
CA PHE A 70 14.44 -9.33 -6.09
C PHE A 70 14.61 -9.97 -7.48
N VAL A 71 13.80 -10.97 -7.83
CA VAL A 71 13.83 -11.60 -9.15
C VAL A 71 12.93 -10.80 -10.10
N PRO A 72 13.46 -10.25 -11.21
CA PRO A 72 12.66 -9.51 -12.18
C PRO A 72 11.49 -10.36 -12.70
N VAL A 73 10.36 -9.71 -13.01
CA VAL A 73 9.09 -10.32 -13.45
C VAL A 73 8.36 -11.07 -12.33
N VAL A 74 9.06 -11.92 -11.58
CA VAL A 74 8.48 -12.63 -10.43
C VAL A 74 8.01 -11.63 -9.38
N ASN A 75 8.75 -10.55 -9.15
CA ASN A 75 8.36 -9.47 -8.25
C ASN A 75 6.99 -8.86 -8.59
N ILE A 76 6.66 -8.71 -9.88
CA ILE A 76 5.36 -8.19 -10.33
C ILE A 76 4.24 -9.19 -10.01
N VAL A 77 4.45 -10.47 -10.32
CA VAL A 77 3.48 -11.53 -10.06
C VAL A 77 3.19 -11.63 -8.56
N ILE A 78 4.24 -11.58 -7.74
CA ILE A 78 4.12 -11.62 -6.27
C ILE A 78 3.41 -10.37 -5.74
N ALA A 79 3.74 -9.17 -6.25
CA ALA A 79 3.07 -7.94 -5.84
C ALA A 79 1.57 -7.97 -6.15
N ILE A 80 1.19 -8.42 -7.35
CA ILE A 80 -0.22 -8.58 -7.73
C ILE A 80 -0.89 -9.59 -6.77
N MET A 81 -0.27 -10.74 -6.53
CA MET A 81 -0.81 -11.76 -5.63
C MET A 81 -1.08 -11.20 -4.23
N ILE A 82 -0.12 -10.47 -3.65
CA ILE A 82 -0.26 -9.83 -2.32
C ILE A 82 -1.40 -8.81 -2.30
N ILE A 83 -1.61 -8.04 -3.37
CA ILE A 83 -2.73 -7.08 -3.46
C ILE A 83 -4.09 -7.80 -3.41
N PHE A 84 -4.24 -8.88 -4.17
CA PHE A 84 -5.48 -9.65 -4.16
C PHE A 84 -5.68 -10.40 -2.84
N ASP A 85 -4.61 -10.92 -2.25
CA ASP A 85 -4.69 -11.57 -0.94
C ASP A 85 -5.02 -10.57 0.17
N LEU A 86 -4.50 -9.34 0.10
CA LEU A 86 -4.90 -8.25 0.99
C LEU A 86 -6.41 -7.98 0.89
N ALA A 87 -6.99 -7.97 -0.32
CA ALA A 87 -8.44 -7.87 -0.45
C ALA A 87 -9.16 -9.03 0.25
N LYS A 88 -8.70 -10.27 0.04
CA LYS A 88 -9.33 -11.48 0.59
C LYS A 88 -9.29 -11.53 2.12
N VAL A 89 -8.15 -11.23 2.76
CA VAL A 89 -8.04 -11.28 4.23
C VAL A 89 -8.93 -10.25 4.93
N PHE A 90 -9.39 -9.23 4.20
CA PHE A 90 -10.39 -8.25 4.67
C PHE A 90 -11.82 -8.55 4.17
N GLY A 91 -12.06 -9.76 3.65
CA GLY A 91 -13.38 -10.19 3.17
C GLY A 91 -13.87 -9.48 1.92
N LYS A 92 -12.98 -8.90 1.11
CA LYS A 92 -13.34 -8.18 -0.11
C LYS A 92 -13.28 -9.08 -1.34
N SER A 93 -14.12 -8.76 -2.32
CA SER A 93 -14.23 -9.51 -3.58
C SER A 93 -13.02 -9.29 -4.51
N THR A 94 -12.88 -10.14 -5.52
CA THR A 94 -11.88 -10.00 -6.57
C THR A 94 -11.98 -8.65 -7.30
N GLY A 95 -13.19 -8.11 -7.48
CA GLY A 95 -13.40 -6.78 -8.06
C GLY A 95 -12.77 -5.66 -7.22
N PHE A 96 -12.83 -5.77 -5.89
CA PHE A 96 -12.12 -4.86 -4.99
C PHE A 96 -10.60 -5.02 -5.12
N GLY A 97 -10.10 -6.24 -5.34
CA GLY A 97 -8.69 -6.51 -5.64
C GLY A 97 -8.20 -5.79 -6.90
N PHE A 98 -8.98 -5.79 -7.98
CA PHE A 98 -8.68 -4.98 -9.17
C PHE A 98 -8.72 -3.47 -8.87
N GLY A 99 -9.65 -3.03 -8.02
CA GLY A 99 -9.69 -1.66 -7.52
C GLY A 99 -8.41 -1.28 -6.76
N LEU A 100 -7.90 -2.16 -5.91
CA LEU A 100 -6.60 -1.96 -5.24
C LEU A 100 -5.43 -1.96 -6.23
N LEU A 101 -5.48 -2.79 -7.28
CA LEU A 101 -4.40 -2.89 -8.26
C LEU A 101 -4.29 -1.65 -9.15
N PHE A 102 -5.41 -1.18 -9.69
CA PHE A 102 -5.44 -0.09 -10.68
C PHE A 102 -5.76 1.29 -10.08
N LEU A 103 -6.49 1.32 -8.95
CA LEU A 103 -6.94 2.54 -8.27
C LEU A 103 -6.59 2.50 -6.77
N SER A 104 -5.36 2.08 -6.45
CA SER A 104 -4.85 1.96 -5.07
C SER A 104 -5.10 3.23 -4.24
N PHE A 105 -4.94 4.41 -4.83
CA PHE A 105 -5.15 5.70 -4.17
C PHE A 105 -6.57 5.92 -3.64
N ILE A 106 -7.58 5.21 -4.16
CA ILE A 106 -8.97 5.25 -3.68
C ILE A 106 -9.26 4.04 -2.78
N PHE A 107 -8.86 2.85 -3.23
CA PHE A 107 -9.26 1.61 -2.56
C PHE A 107 -8.49 1.35 -1.26
N ILE A 108 -7.26 1.84 -1.12
CA ILE A 108 -6.49 1.77 0.13
C ILE A 108 -7.16 2.61 1.24
N PRO A 109 -7.53 3.89 1.02
CA PRO A 109 -8.35 4.63 1.99
C PRO A 109 -9.67 3.96 2.34
N ILE A 110 -10.39 3.41 1.35
CA ILE A 110 -11.65 2.68 1.60
C ILE A 110 -11.39 1.47 2.52
N LEU A 111 -10.31 0.73 2.31
CA LEU A 111 -9.94 -0.40 3.15
C LEU A 111 -9.52 0.05 4.56
N ALA A 112 -8.77 1.15 4.65
CA ALA A 112 -8.26 1.71 5.90
C ALA A 112 -9.36 2.25 6.81
N PHE A 113 -10.32 3.01 6.26
CA PHE A 113 -11.35 3.71 7.04
C PHE A 113 -12.74 3.08 6.96
N GLY A 114 -13.01 2.23 5.97
CA GLY A 114 -14.28 1.53 5.88
C GLY A 114 -14.42 0.40 6.90
N ASP A 115 -15.61 -0.22 6.92
CA ASP A 115 -15.99 -1.20 7.95
C ASP A 115 -15.30 -2.57 7.82
N ALA A 116 -14.47 -2.75 6.79
CA ALA A 116 -13.77 -3.99 6.51
C ALA A 116 -12.86 -4.40 7.68
N GLN A 117 -13.17 -5.51 8.34
CA GLN A 117 -12.32 -6.07 9.40
C GLN A 117 -11.39 -7.14 8.84
N TYR A 118 -10.22 -7.26 9.45
CA TYR A 118 -9.32 -8.37 9.17
C TYR A 118 -9.96 -9.68 9.65
N GLN A 119 -10.03 -10.68 8.77
CA GLN A 119 -10.71 -11.94 9.03
C GLN A 119 -9.71 -13.04 9.42
N ALA A 120 -8.84 -13.43 8.49
CA ALA A 120 -7.80 -14.43 8.70
C ALA A 120 -6.79 -14.38 7.55
N PRO A 121 -5.56 -14.88 7.75
CA PRO A 121 -4.58 -15.06 6.67
C PRO A 121 -5.12 -15.99 5.57
N VAL A 122 -4.72 -15.78 4.30
CA VAL A 122 -5.18 -16.61 3.16
C VAL A 122 -4.63 -18.04 3.24
N VAL A 123 -3.45 -18.21 3.83
CA VAL A 123 -2.80 -19.50 4.05
C VAL A 123 -2.31 -19.52 5.50
N ALA A 124 -2.46 -20.66 6.19
CA ALA A 124 -1.88 -20.84 7.51
C ALA A 124 -0.36 -20.68 7.41
N VAL A 125 0.22 -19.78 8.21
CA VAL A 125 1.67 -19.59 8.26
C VAL A 125 2.28 -20.89 8.80
N GLN A 126 3.05 -21.59 7.96
CA GLN A 126 3.82 -22.80 8.32
C GLN A 126 5.21 -22.41 8.82
#